data_AF-A0AAP0M6W1-F1
#
_entry.id   AF-A0AAP0M6W1-F1
#
_cell.length_a   1.000
_cell.length_b   1.000
_cell.length_c   1.000
_cell.angle_alpha   90.00
_cell.angle_beta   90.00
_cell.angle_gamma   90.00
#
_symmetry.space_group_name_H-M   'P 1'
#
loop_
_entity.id
_entity.type
_entity.pdbx_description
1 polymer ?
#
loop_
_entity_poly.entity_id
_entity_poly.type
_entity_poly.pdbx_seq_one_letter_code
_entity_poly.pdbx_strand_id
1 'polypeptide(L)'
;MPLPPFEAYLEKKRIVRRAIEAAEIPYTFVSANCYGAYFVNVLLRPSEPHDDVVVYGNGEAKGTYTFPMHKSKFQKGSCFRGRTSKRILE
;
A
#
# COMPACT_ATOMS: atom_id res chain seq x y z
N MET A 1 16.24 -7.32 5.39
CA MET A 1 15.19 -8.27 5.80
C MET A 1 14.06 -7.50 6.44
N PRO A 2 12.79 -7.82 6.16
CA PRO A 2 11.66 -7.22 6.85
C PRO A 2 11.71 -7.58 8.35
N LEU A 3 11.20 -6.70 9.20
CA LEU A 3 11.12 -6.98 10.64
C LEU A 3 10.08 -8.10 10.89
N PRO A 4 10.33 -9.02 11.85
CA PRO A 4 9.41 -10.12 12.16
C PRO A 4 7.93 -9.74 12.34
N PRO A 5 7.57 -8.62 13.03
CA PRO A 5 6.16 -8.23 13.14
C PRO A 5 5.53 -7.85 11.81
N PHE A 6 6.28 -7.20 10.91
CA PHE A 6 5.75 -6.81 9.59
C PHE A 6 5.65 -8.01 8.64
N GLU A 7 6.63 -8.90 8.70
CA GLU A 7 6.65 -10.12 7.89
C GLU A 7 5.43 -11.02 8.18
N ALA A 8 5.03 -11.14 9.46
CA ALA A 8 3.84 -11.91 9.83
C ALA A 8 2.55 -11.43 9.14
N TYR A 9 2.39 -10.11 8.92
CA TYR A 9 1.25 -9.57 8.18
C TYR A 9 1.38 -9.76 6.66
N LEU A 10 2.60 -9.67 6.11
CA LEU A 10 2.85 -9.92 4.70
C LEU A 10 2.58 -11.38 4.32
N GLU A 11 2.91 -12.32 5.21
CA GLU A 11 2.68 -13.74 4.97
C GLU A 11 1.19 -14.08 4.88
N LYS A 12 0.35 -13.47 5.72
CA LYS A 12 -1.11 -13.60 5.62
C LYS A 12 -1.64 -13.18 4.23
N LYS A 13 -1.10 -12.10 3.65
CA LYS A 13 -1.46 -11.69 2.29
C LYS A 13 -0.96 -12.67 1.23
N ARG A 14 0.23 -13.26 1.39
CA ARG A 14 0.77 -14.26 0.46
C ARG A 14 -0.07 -15.55 0.44
N ILE A 15 -0.55 -16.01 1.60
CA ILE A 15 -1.45 -17.17 1.70
C ILE A 15 -2.71 -16.94 0.86
N VAL A 16 -3.34 -15.76 0.98
CA VAL A 16 -4.52 -15.40 0.17
C VAL A 16 -4.21 -15.39 -1.33
N ARG A 17 -3.06 -14.86 -1.75
CA ARG A 17 -2.67 -14.86 -3.17
C ARG A 17 -2.53 -16.27 -3.73
N ARG A 18 -1.85 -17.15 -3.00
CA ARG A 18 -1.67 -18.56 -3.38
C ARG A 18 -3.00 -19.31 -3.44
N ALA A 19 -3.92 -19.04 -2.52
CA ALA A 19 -5.25 -19.64 -2.52
C ALA A 19 -6.07 -19.18 -3.75
N ILE A 20 -5.99 -17.90 -4.11
CA ILE A 20 -6.67 -17.36 -5.31
C ILE A 20 -6.07 -17.94 -6.59
N GLU A 21 -4.75 -18.08 -6.66
CA GLU A 21 -4.04 -18.70 -7.78
C GLU A 21 -4.43 -20.17 -7.95
N ALA A 22 -4.52 -20.92 -6.86
CA ALA A 22 -4.95 -22.32 -6.87
C ALA A 22 -6.43 -22.50 -7.27
N ALA A 23 -7.27 -21.49 -7.02
CA ALA A 23 -8.68 -21.50 -7.38
C ALA A 23 -8.96 -20.99 -8.82
N GLU A 24 -7.92 -20.60 -9.58
CA GLU A 24 -7.99 -20.08 -10.95
C GLU A 24 -8.94 -18.88 -11.15
N ILE A 25 -9.24 -18.14 -10.07
CA ILE A 25 -10.13 -16.97 -10.11
C ILE A 25 -9.41 -15.81 -10.81
N PRO A 26 -10.07 -15.03 -11.68
CA PRO A 26 -9.47 -13.81 -12.23
C PRO A 26 -9.24 -12.78 -11.11
N TYR A 27 -7.98 -12.41 -10.87
CA TYR A 27 -7.59 -11.44 -9.84
C TYR A 27 -6.73 -10.31 -10.41
N THR A 28 -6.70 -9.21 -9.66
CA THR A 28 -5.79 -8.08 -9.87
C THR A 28 -5.20 -7.70 -8.52
N PHE A 29 -3.89 -7.88 -8.33
CA PHE A 29 -3.22 -7.44 -7.11
C PHE A 29 -2.75 -6.00 -7.30
N VAL A 30 -3.40 -5.08 -6.58
CA VAL A 30 -3.06 -3.66 -6.61
C VAL A 30 -2.16 -3.33 -5.43
N SER A 31 -0.91 -2.97 -5.70
CA SER A 31 -0.03 -2.37 -4.70
C SER A 31 -0.40 -0.91 -4.51
N ALA A 32 -0.99 -0.62 -3.34
CA ALA A 32 -1.48 0.72 -3.03
C ALA A 32 -0.45 1.59 -2.27
N ASN A 33 0.85 1.28 -2.30
CA ASN A 33 1.96 2.01 -1.62
C ASN A 33 1.52 2.76 -0.34
N CYS A 34 1.99 3.99 -0.12
CA CYS A 34 1.67 4.77 1.07
C CYS A 34 0.43 5.65 0.83
N TYR A 35 -0.57 5.53 1.72
CA TYR A 35 -1.72 6.43 1.75
C TYR A 35 -1.27 7.81 2.22
N GLY A 36 -1.19 8.76 1.31
CA GLY A 36 -0.62 10.08 1.57
C GLY A 36 -1.27 10.79 2.76
N ALA A 37 -2.62 10.83 2.79
CA ALA A 37 -3.34 11.47 3.90
C ALA A 37 -3.08 10.81 5.27
N TYR A 38 -2.91 9.48 5.31
CA TYR A 38 -2.62 8.76 6.55
C TYR A 38 -1.18 9.05 7.02
N PHE A 39 -0.19 8.91 6.13
CA PHE A 39 1.21 9.14 6.46
C PHE A 39 1.52 10.60 6.78
N VAL A 40 0.89 11.56 6.10
CA VAL A 40 1.01 13.00 6.43
C VAL A 40 0.53 13.28 7.85
N ASN A 41 -0.60 12.71 8.27
CA ASN A 41 -1.10 12.89 9.63
C ASN A 41 -0.20 12.23 10.68
N VAL A 42 0.34 11.04 10.39
CA VAL A 42 1.23 10.33 11.34
C VAL A 42 2.61 11.00 11.45
N LEU A 43 3.16 11.50 10.35
CA LEU A 43 4.51 12.09 10.31
C LEU A 43 4.52 13.54 10.76
N LEU A 44 3.56 14.36 10.31
CA LEU A 44 3.54 15.80 10.59
C LEU A 44 2.63 16.19 11.77
N ARG A 45 1.75 15.28 12.21
CA ARG A 45 0.81 15.49 13.34
C ARG A 45 0.20 16.90 13.39
N PRO A 46 -0.42 17.38 12.30
CA PRO A 46 -0.81 18.79 12.15
C PRO A 46 -1.88 19.26 13.14
N SER A 47 -2.56 18.34 13.84
CA SER A 47 -3.62 18.64 14.80
C SER A 47 -3.10 18.96 16.20
N GLU A 48 -1.85 18.65 16.50
CA GLU A 48 -1.25 18.89 17.81
C GLU A 48 -0.07 19.87 17.66
N PRO A 49 0.05 20.88 18.54
CA PRO A 49 1.16 21.81 18.49
C PRO A 49 2.44 21.09 18.95
N HIS A 50 3.31 20.78 18.00
CA HIS A 50 4.62 20.19 18.26
C HIS A 50 5.66 20.91 17.40
N ASP A 51 6.78 21.28 18.00
CA ASP A 51 7.91 21.87 17.28
C ASP A 51 8.86 20.79 16.72
N ASP A 52 8.62 19.51 17.05
CA ASP A 52 9.48 18.39 16.70
C ASP A 52 8.87 17.50 15.61
N VAL A 53 9.67 17.20 14.58
CA VAL A 53 9.33 16.23 13.54
C VAL A 53 10.16 14.97 13.73
N VAL A 54 9.47 13.83 13.83
CA VAL A 54 10.14 12.52 13.97
C VAL A 54 10.60 12.03 12.61
N VAL A 55 11.91 12.01 12.39
CA VAL A 55 12.54 11.43 11.20
C VAL A 55 12.92 9.98 11.49
N TYR A 56 12.36 9.04 10.73
CA TYR A 56 12.72 7.63 10.84
C TYR A 56 14.02 7.35 10.07
N GLY A 57 15.11 7.08 10.79
CA GLY A 57 16.43 6.81 10.21
C GLY A 57 17.08 8.10 9.68
N ASN A 58 17.61 8.05 8.44
CA ASN A 58 18.33 9.18 7.83
C ASN A 58 17.45 10.07 6.94
N GLY A 59 16.18 9.72 6.72
CA GLY A 59 15.26 10.50 5.86
C GLY A 59 15.52 10.47 4.35
N GLU A 60 16.60 9.81 3.90
CA GLU A 60 16.95 9.71 2.46
C GLU A 60 16.10 8.68 1.68
N ALA A 61 15.31 7.87 2.38
CA ALA A 61 14.50 6.82 1.77
C ALA A 61 13.36 7.41 0.93
N LYS A 62 13.35 7.12 -0.36
CA LYS A 62 12.30 7.56 -1.30
C LYS A 62 11.04 6.71 -1.14
N GLY A 63 9.92 7.36 -0.83
CA GLY A 63 8.60 6.75 -0.78
C GLY A 63 7.61 7.44 -1.72
N THR A 64 6.70 6.67 -2.33
CA THR A 64 5.60 7.23 -3.12
C THR A 64 4.35 7.36 -2.25
N TYR A 65 3.94 8.61 -2.04
CA TYR A 65 2.71 8.95 -1.34
C TYR A 65 1.64 9.34 -2.35
N THR A 66 0.49 8.67 -2.30
CA THR A 66 -0.63 9.02 -3.17
C THR A 66 -1.84 9.35 -2.33
N PHE A 67 -2.54 10.42 -2.70
CA PHE A 67 -3.76 10.80 -2.02
C PHE A 67 -4.85 9.72 -2.22
N PRO A 68 -5.62 9.36 -1.16
CA PRO A 68 -6.56 8.24 -1.19
C PRO A 68 -7.61 8.33 -2.31
N MET A 69 -8.02 9.55 -2.69
CA MET A 69 -8.97 9.75 -3.79
C MET A 69 -8.45 9.20 -5.13
N HIS A 70 -7.17 9.40 -5.44
CA HIS A 70 -6.59 8.89 -6.69
C HIS A 70 -6.43 7.37 -6.66
N LYS A 71 -6.09 6.79 -5.51
CA LYS A 71 -6.03 5.32 -5.31
C LYS A 71 -7.39 4.68 -5.55
N SER A 72 -8.47 5.26 -5.00
CA SER A 72 -9.84 4.76 -5.18
C SER A 72 -10.28 4.78 -6.66
N LYS A 73 -10.00 5.89 -7.37
CA LYS A 73 -10.29 6.01 -8.81
C LYS A 73 -9.50 4.97 -9.63
N PHE A 74 -8.22 4.79 -9.32
CA PHE A 74 -7.37 3.80 -9.99
C PHE A 74 -7.86 2.37 -9.75
N GLN A 75 -8.18 2.01 -8.51
CA GLN A 75 -8.68 0.69 -8.16
C GLN A 75 -9.99 0.37 -8.89
N LYS A 76 -10.96 1.29 -8.87
CA LYS A 76 -12.21 1.14 -9.62
C LYS A 76 -11.93 0.96 -11.12
N GLY A 77 -11.09 1.82 -11.71
CA GLY A 77 -10.71 1.71 -13.12
C GLY A 77 -9.99 0.40 -13.47
N SER A 78 -9.16 -0.12 -12.57
CA SER A 78 -8.42 -1.38 -12.78
C SER A 78 -9.30 -2.62 -12.72
N CYS A 79 -10.40 -2.58 -11.98
CA CYS A 79 -11.37 -3.68 -11.89
C CYS A 79 -12.15 -3.86 -13.21
N PHE A 80 -12.60 -2.75 -13.80
CA PHE A 80 -13.41 -2.77 -15.02
C PHE A 80 -12.60 -2.86 -16.33
N ARG A 81 -11.28 -2.66 -16.30
CA ARG A 81 -10.44 -2.78 -17.49
C ARG A 81 -10.07 -4.24 -17.74
N GLY A 82 -10.54 -4.81 -18.86
CA GLY A 82 -10.16 -6.17 -19.29
C GLY A 82 -8.65 -6.40 -19.49
N ARG A 83 -7.83 -5.34 -19.56
CA ARG A 83 -6.36 -5.39 -19.72
C ARG A 83 -5.57 -5.77 -18.45
N THR A 84 -6.21 -5.73 -17.28
CA THR A 84 -5.55 -5.90 -15.96
C THR A 84 -5.80 -7.25 -15.29
N SER A 85 -6.64 -8.12 -15.88
CA SER A 85 -6.85 -9.49 -15.42
C SER A 85 -5.52 -10.26 -15.40
N LYS A 86 -5.15 -10.81 -14.24
CA LYS A 86 -3.90 -11.55 -13.98
C LYS A 86 -2.62 -10.70 -13.93
N ARG A 87 -2.68 -9.45 -13.49
CA ARG A 87 -1.48 -8.62 -13.32
C ARG A 87 -1.26 -8.18 -11.87
N ILE A 88 0.01 -8.20 -11.46
CA ILE A 88 0.49 -7.48 -10.27
C ILE A 88 0.76 -6.05 -10.75
N LEU A 89 0.02 -5.08 -10.21
CA LEU A 89 0.27 -3.66 -10.44
C LEU A 89 1.07 -3.15 -9.25
N GLU A 90 2.37 -2.96 -9.45
CA GLU A 90 3.29 -2.34 -8.46
C GLU A 90 3.26 -0.81 -8.55
#